data_AF-A0A8T0BC84-F1
#
_entry.id   AF-A0A8T0BC84-F1
#
_cell.length_a   1.000
_cell.length_b   1.000
_cell.length_c   1.000
_cell.angle_alpha   90.00
_cell.angle_beta   90.00
_cell.angle_gamma   90.00
#
_symmetry.space_group_name_H-M   'P 1'
#
loop_
_entity.id
_entity.type
_entity.pdbx_description
1 polymer ?
#
loop_
_entity_poly.entity_id
_entity_poly.type
_entity_poly.pdbx_seq_one_letter_code
_entity_poly.pdbx_strand_id
1 'polypeptide(L)'
;MARSPHQRWVWMNMESPENSGRWGELDNLFNITSNYRRDSDIWVPYGRLRKATEQEKNFQIPPKDKTVCWIVSNWNPNFRRVKYFDELTKHIKVEAYGRHFNRFVSDEDYKATMSSCKFYLSFENSNHKDYITEKLFNALTLGAVPVVIGPPRDNYEEFIPADSFIHVDDFKTPQELAEYLTLLDQNQTLYEQYFNWRKEFTAEGVFYTYYKPTISWLSCSNSPVPTPTDCLDKCFSLMKNFNQSMNTSTAVSNYTPAVKQQLPIATQTPKEESKENLEIISVLIWPWPFGYKFQAESCGVKFGIEGCRFTDDKNQHDKVHGIMFHHRDIGGDLQTITTMARPPHQRWVWMNMESPENSGRWGELENVFNITSNYRRDSDIWVPYGRLRKATEQEKNFQIPPKDKTVCWIVSHWNPNFRRVKYFDELTKHIKVEAYGRHFNRFVSDEDYKATMSSCKFYLSFENSIYKDYISEKLFNPLTLGAVPVVIGPPRDNYEEFIPADSFIHVDDFKTPQELAEYLTLLDQNQTLYEQYFNWRKEFIAESSYFGLEHACRICQYIRSYTGYRVFKNLNQWYFG
;
A
#
# COMPACT_ATOMS: atom_id res chain seq x y z
N MET A 1 4.81 -10.67 -26.89
CA MET A 1 4.26 -9.30 -26.71
C MET A 1 5.41 -8.31 -26.82
N ALA A 2 5.30 -7.27 -27.64
CA ALA A 2 6.30 -6.21 -27.65
C ALA A 2 6.18 -5.41 -26.35
N ARG A 3 7.26 -5.39 -25.57
CA ARG A 3 7.28 -4.75 -24.26
C ARG A 3 7.55 -3.25 -24.42
N SER A 4 6.73 -2.42 -23.78
CA SER A 4 7.00 -0.98 -23.68
C SER A 4 8.20 -0.74 -22.75
N PRO A 5 9.16 0.14 -23.09
CA PRO A 5 10.32 0.46 -22.25
C PRO A 5 9.98 0.93 -20.82
N HIS A 6 8.77 1.45 -20.61
CA HIS A 6 8.29 2.01 -19.34
C HIS A 6 7.49 1.00 -18.51
N GLN A 7 7.13 -0.14 -19.09
CA GLN A 7 6.40 -1.19 -18.37
C GLN A 7 7.39 -2.03 -17.58
N ARG A 8 7.33 -1.92 -16.24
CA ARG A 8 8.01 -2.85 -15.33
C ARG A 8 7.14 -4.07 -15.13
N TRP A 9 7.73 -5.24 -15.33
CA TRP A 9 7.05 -6.50 -15.12
C TRP A 9 7.53 -7.05 -13.77
N VAL A 10 6.58 -7.31 -12.89
CA VAL A 10 6.85 -7.94 -11.59
C VAL A 10 6.57 -9.43 -11.75
N TRP A 11 7.57 -10.25 -11.47
CA TRP A 11 7.36 -11.67 -11.30
C TRP A 11 6.91 -11.94 -9.88
N MET A 12 5.62 -12.26 -9.71
CA MET A 12 5.10 -12.70 -8.43
C MET A 12 4.97 -14.21 -8.42
N ASN A 13 5.62 -14.86 -7.47
CA ASN A 13 5.43 -16.29 -7.24
C ASN A 13 5.54 -16.60 -5.75
N MET A 14 4.48 -17.16 -5.18
CA MET A 14 4.49 -17.56 -3.79
C MET A 14 4.73 -19.04 -3.60
N GLU A 15 4.68 -19.84 -4.67
CA GLU A 15 4.93 -21.28 -4.58
C GLU A 15 6.41 -21.62 -4.64
N SER A 16 6.78 -22.73 -4.01
CA SER A 16 8.16 -23.21 -4.03
C SER A 16 8.61 -23.67 -5.43
N PRO A 17 9.93 -23.70 -5.71
CA PRO A 17 10.45 -24.19 -6.98
C PRO A 17 10.02 -25.61 -7.39
N GLU A 18 9.72 -26.54 -6.47
CA GLU A 18 9.22 -27.87 -6.87
C GLU A 18 7.73 -27.89 -7.21
N ASN A 19 6.96 -26.89 -6.76
CA ASN A 19 5.53 -26.75 -7.09
C ASN A 19 5.29 -25.66 -8.15
N SER A 20 6.35 -25.00 -8.61
CA SER A 20 6.33 -24.00 -9.67
C SER A 20 6.86 -24.60 -10.97
N GLY A 21 6.27 -24.20 -12.11
CA GLY A 21 6.83 -24.57 -13.41
C GLY A 21 8.21 -23.91 -13.62
N ARG A 22 9.14 -24.66 -14.23
CA ARG A 22 10.45 -24.13 -14.63
C ARG A 22 10.37 -23.57 -16.04
N TRP A 23 10.26 -22.26 -16.16
CA TRP A 23 10.09 -21.58 -17.44
C TRP A 23 11.33 -20.75 -17.75
N GLY A 24 12.41 -21.38 -18.24
CA GLY A 24 13.66 -20.68 -18.59
C GLY A 24 13.47 -19.60 -19.67
N GLU A 25 12.40 -19.70 -20.46
CA GLU A 25 11.97 -18.68 -21.42
C GLU A 25 11.59 -17.33 -20.76
N LEU A 26 11.33 -17.34 -19.45
CA LEU A 26 11.01 -16.15 -18.67
C LEU A 26 12.24 -15.50 -18.02
N ASP A 27 13.42 -16.10 -18.18
CA ASP A 27 14.66 -15.55 -17.62
C ASP A 27 14.93 -14.17 -18.21
N ASN A 28 15.26 -13.20 -17.35
CA ASN A 28 15.45 -11.78 -17.70
C ASN A 28 14.21 -11.04 -18.22
N LEU A 29 13.03 -11.67 -18.25
CA LEU A 29 11.80 -11.05 -18.73
C LEU A 29 11.26 -10.01 -17.72
N PHE A 30 11.39 -10.31 -16.43
CA PHE A 30 10.86 -9.52 -15.33
C PHE A 30 11.92 -8.58 -14.75
N ASN A 31 11.49 -7.44 -14.22
CA ASN A 31 12.38 -6.44 -13.61
C ASN A 31 12.48 -6.53 -12.11
N ILE A 32 11.43 -7.05 -11.49
CA ILE A 32 11.22 -7.04 -10.04
C ILE A 32 10.69 -8.42 -9.69
N THR A 33 11.23 -9.00 -8.63
CA THR A 33 10.74 -10.24 -8.05
C THR A 33 9.93 -9.92 -6.79
N SER A 34 8.75 -10.54 -6.66
CA SER A 34 7.89 -10.43 -5.48
C SER A 34 7.54 -11.83 -4.98
N ASN A 35 8.18 -12.28 -3.91
CA ASN A 35 7.99 -13.64 -3.40
C ASN A 35 8.39 -13.79 -1.93
N TYR A 36 8.26 -15.02 -1.41
CA TYR A 36 8.54 -15.36 -0.02
C TYR A 36 10.04 -15.31 0.35
N ARG A 37 10.96 -15.34 -0.62
CA ARG A 37 12.40 -15.30 -0.33
C ARG A 37 12.83 -13.92 0.10
N ARG A 38 13.70 -13.87 1.11
CA ARG A 38 14.22 -12.60 1.68
C ARG A 38 15.14 -11.85 0.71
N ASP A 39 15.64 -12.51 -0.32
CA ASP A 39 16.46 -11.92 -1.37
C ASP A 39 15.68 -11.48 -2.62
N SER A 40 14.34 -11.49 -2.56
CA SER A 40 13.51 -10.87 -3.60
C SER A 40 13.45 -9.35 -3.46
N ASP A 41 13.19 -8.66 -4.57
CA ASP A 41 13.09 -7.19 -4.61
C ASP A 41 11.93 -6.68 -3.73
N ILE A 42 10.83 -7.43 -3.70
CA ILE A 42 9.66 -7.22 -2.84
C ILE A 42 9.44 -8.51 -2.05
N TRP A 43 9.99 -8.54 -0.84
CA TRP A 43 9.80 -9.67 0.07
C TRP A 43 8.39 -9.70 0.66
N VAL A 44 7.66 -10.80 0.43
CA VAL A 44 6.29 -11.02 0.90
C VAL A 44 6.24 -12.32 1.71
N PRO A 45 6.36 -12.28 3.04
CA PRO A 45 6.21 -13.48 3.85
C PRO A 45 4.74 -13.90 4.01
N TYR A 46 4.51 -15.17 4.31
CA TYR A 46 3.17 -15.68 4.58
C TYR A 46 2.59 -15.18 5.91
N GLY A 47 3.45 -14.83 6.86
CA GLY A 47 3.09 -14.26 8.15
C GLY A 47 4.29 -13.61 8.82
N ARG A 48 4.05 -13.01 9.99
CA ARG A 48 5.11 -12.43 10.82
C ARG A 48 4.71 -12.42 12.29
N LEU A 49 5.70 -12.30 13.16
CA LEU A 49 5.48 -11.86 14.52
C LEU A 49 5.51 -10.33 14.58
N ARG A 50 4.62 -9.77 15.37
CA ARG A 50 4.65 -8.36 15.76
C ARG A 50 4.54 -8.23 17.26
N LYS A 51 4.91 -7.07 17.81
CA LYS A 51 4.72 -6.80 19.23
C LYS A 51 3.23 -6.97 19.61
N ALA A 52 2.99 -7.69 20.70
CA ALA A 52 1.65 -7.87 21.25
C ALA A 52 1.18 -6.58 21.94
N THR A 53 -0.09 -6.25 21.78
CA THR A 53 -0.77 -5.26 22.62
C THR A 53 -0.95 -5.79 24.04
N GLU A 54 -1.19 -4.92 25.03
CA GLU A 54 -1.43 -5.36 26.42
C GLU A 54 -2.58 -6.36 26.56
N GLN A 55 -3.61 -6.26 25.69
CA GLN A 55 -4.69 -7.24 25.65
C GLN A 55 -4.21 -8.59 25.11
N GLU A 56 -3.40 -8.60 24.04
CA GLU A 56 -2.87 -9.82 23.42
C GLU A 56 -1.83 -10.53 24.29
N LYS A 57 -1.10 -9.80 25.14
CA LYS A 57 -0.16 -10.37 26.13
C LYS A 57 -0.84 -11.25 27.16
N ASN A 58 -2.13 -11.03 27.42
CA ASN A 58 -2.94 -11.87 28.31
C ASN A 58 -3.49 -13.12 27.61
N PHE A 59 -2.80 -13.62 26.58
CA PHE A 59 -3.22 -14.79 25.82
C PHE A 59 -3.43 -16.00 26.73
N GLN A 60 -4.61 -16.59 26.62
CA GLN A 60 -4.96 -17.85 27.27
C GLN A 60 -4.89 -18.97 26.24
N ILE A 61 -4.18 -20.05 26.57
CA ILE A 61 -4.12 -21.23 25.71
C ILE A 61 -5.55 -21.80 25.62
N PRO A 62 -6.11 -21.95 24.39
CA PRO A 62 -7.46 -22.47 24.25
C PRO A 62 -7.54 -23.93 24.71
N PRO A 63 -8.72 -24.42 25.15
CA PRO A 63 -8.90 -25.80 25.56
C PRO A 63 -8.45 -26.79 24.47
N LYS A 64 -7.72 -27.82 24.88
CA LYS A 64 -7.15 -28.83 24.00
C LYS A 64 -7.77 -30.20 24.25
N ASP A 65 -8.24 -30.85 23.19
CA ASP A 65 -8.84 -32.18 23.23
C ASP A 65 -8.10 -33.22 22.36
N LYS A 66 -7.12 -32.77 21.57
CA LYS A 66 -6.30 -33.61 20.68
C LYS A 66 -4.82 -33.33 20.91
N THR A 67 -4.02 -34.40 20.97
CA THR A 67 -2.57 -34.29 21.16
C THR A 67 -1.88 -33.77 19.90
N VAL A 68 -1.99 -34.48 18.77
CA VAL A 68 -1.36 -34.09 17.49
C VAL A 68 -2.39 -34.08 16.38
N CYS A 69 -2.39 -33.04 15.56
CA CYS A 69 -3.27 -32.92 14.40
C CYS A 69 -2.54 -32.55 13.12
N TRP A 70 -3.10 -32.95 11.99
CA TRP A 70 -2.62 -32.54 10.68
C TRP A 70 -3.76 -32.34 9.70
N ILE A 71 -3.85 -31.18 9.05
CA ILE A 71 -4.79 -30.94 7.96
C ILE A 71 -3.96 -30.82 6.67
N VAL A 72 -4.15 -31.74 5.74
CA VAL A 72 -3.34 -31.82 4.51
C VAL A 72 -4.20 -32.00 3.27
N SER A 73 -3.98 -31.15 2.26
CA SER A 73 -4.69 -31.18 0.98
C SER A 73 -3.87 -31.82 -0.14
N ASN A 74 -2.56 -31.60 -0.18
CA ASN A 74 -1.66 -32.12 -1.20
C ASN A 74 -0.92 -33.39 -0.69
N TRP A 75 -1.47 -34.56 -1.00
CA TRP A 75 -0.90 -35.84 -0.58
C TRP A 75 -0.07 -36.48 -1.69
N ASN A 76 1.18 -36.84 -1.39
CA ASN A 76 2.01 -37.67 -2.25
C ASN A 76 2.94 -38.54 -1.38
N PRO A 77 2.88 -39.89 -1.47
CA PRO A 77 3.71 -40.80 -0.69
C PRO A 77 5.23 -40.58 -0.84
N ASN A 78 5.66 -39.97 -1.94
CA ASN A 78 7.08 -39.70 -2.17
C ASN A 78 7.59 -38.45 -1.43
N PHE A 79 6.70 -37.58 -0.97
CA PHE A 79 7.10 -36.37 -0.26
C PHE A 79 7.66 -36.68 1.12
N ARG A 80 8.74 -35.98 1.49
CA ARG A 80 9.40 -36.10 2.80
C ARG A 80 8.40 -36.03 3.95
N ARG A 81 7.47 -35.07 3.93
CA ARG A 81 6.45 -34.90 4.97
C ARG A 81 5.52 -36.09 5.15
N VAL A 82 5.19 -36.79 4.05
CA VAL A 82 4.28 -37.94 4.09
C VAL A 82 5.04 -39.15 4.64
N LYS A 83 6.26 -39.41 4.15
CA LYS A 83 7.12 -40.46 4.72
C LYS A 83 7.38 -40.26 6.22
N TYR A 84 7.66 -39.01 6.61
CA TYR A 84 7.88 -38.66 8.01
C TYR A 84 6.61 -38.87 8.84
N PHE A 85 5.44 -38.46 8.32
CA PHE A 85 4.15 -38.72 8.95
C PHE A 85 3.86 -40.23 9.09
N ASP A 86 4.08 -41.02 8.04
CA ASP A 86 3.83 -42.47 8.06
C ASP A 86 4.68 -43.18 9.12
N GLU A 87 5.93 -42.74 9.32
CA GLU A 87 6.76 -43.25 10.42
C GLU A 87 6.31 -42.72 11.78
N LEU A 88 6.01 -41.42 11.90
CA LEU A 88 5.58 -40.79 13.16
C LEU A 88 4.28 -41.43 13.71
N THR A 89 3.32 -41.73 12.85
CA THR A 89 2.02 -42.30 13.24
C THR A 89 2.09 -43.71 13.80
N LYS A 90 3.23 -44.40 13.67
CA LYS A 90 3.48 -45.69 14.35
C LYS A 90 3.74 -45.52 15.85
N HIS A 91 4.14 -44.32 16.27
CA HIS A 91 4.62 -44.04 17.63
C HIS A 91 3.70 -43.07 18.40
N ILE A 92 2.94 -42.22 17.70
CA ILE A 92 1.97 -41.31 18.32
C ILE A 92 0.71 -41.18 17.48
N LYS A 93 -0.45 -41.08 18.14
CA LYS A 93 -1.73 -40.88 17.46
C LYS A 93 -1.77 -39.47 16.86
N VAL A 94 -1.98 -39.38 15.54
CA VAL A 94 -2.18 -38.12 14.83
C VAL A 94 -3.59 -38.07 14.25
N GLU A 95 -4.37 -37.06 14.62
CA GLU A 95 -5.67 -36.79 14.03
C GLU A 95 -5.47 -36.10 12.68
N ALA A 96 -5.49 -36.89 11.60
CA ALA A 96 -5.24 -36.43 10.25
C ALA A 96 -6.55 -36.19 9.47
N TYR A 97 -6.59 -35.07 8.76
CA TYR A 97 -7.72 -34.59 7.97
C TYR A 97 -7.26 -34.25 6.56
N GLY A 98 -8.16 -34.39 5.60
CA GLY A 98 -7.90 -34.12 4.20
C GLY A 98 -8.55 -35.14 3.27
N ARG A 99 -8.43 -34.88 1.97
CA ARG A 99 -8.97 -35.74 0.92
C ARG A 99 -8.45 -37.18 1.02
N HIS A 100 -7.18 -37.36 1.36
CA HIS A 100 -6.57 -38.69 1.48
C HIS A 100 -7.22 -39.54 2.59
N PHE A 101 -7.61 -38.92 3.70
CA PHE A 101 -8.21 -39.60 4.84
C PHE A 101 -9.73 -39.69 4.78
N ASN A 102 -10.36 -39.15 3.71
CA ASN A 102 -11.80 -38.98 3.58
C ASN A 102 -12.42 -38.28 4.82
N ARG A 103 -11.67 -37.34 5.40
CA ARG A 103 -12.05 -36.54 6.58
C ARG A 103 -11.90 -35.08 6.24
N PHE A 104 -12.95 -34.47 5.70
CA PHE A 104 -12.93 -33.07 5.30
C PHE A 104 -13.22 -32.17 6.51
N VAL A 105 -12.51 -31.05 6.58
CA VAL A 105 -12.78 -29.99 7.56
C VAL A 105 -13.32 -28.82 6.76
N SER A 106 -14.47 -28.29 7.15
CA SER A 106 -15.04 -27.11 6.50
C SER A 106 -14.18 -25.88 6.79
N ASP A 107 -14.32 -24.83 5.98
CA ASP A 107 -13.61 -23.56 6.24
C ASP A 107 -14.00 -22.96 7.61
N GLU A 108 -15.24 -23.19 8.04
CA GLU A 108 -15.77 -22.76 9.34
C GLU A 108 -15.12 -23.54 10.50
N ASP A 109 -14.88 -24.84 10.30
CA ASP A 109 -14.32 -25.73 11.30
C ASP A 109 -12.78 -25.77 11.30
N TYR A 110 -12.12 -25.21 10.29
CA TYR A 110 -10.66 -25.26 10.14
C TYR A 110 -9.95 -24.67 11.37
N LYS A 111 -10.39 -23.50 11.81
CA LYS A 111 -9.82 -22.81 12.97
C LYS A 111 -10.11 -23.56 14.27
N ALA A 112 -11.34 -24.02 14.45
CA ALA A 112 -11.74 -24.79 15.63
C ALA A 112 -10.95 -26.09 15.75
N THR A 113 -10.78 -26.81 14.63
CA THR A 113 -10.02 -28.06 14.57
C THR A 113 -8.58 -27.85 14.98
N MET A 114 -7.90 -26.84 14.43
CA MET A 114 -6.50 -26.57 14.79
C MET A 114 -6.36 -26.04 16.22
N SER A 115 -7.29 -25.17 16.65
CA SER A 115 -7.31 -24.63 18.01
C SER A 115 -7.50 -25.70 19.08
N SER A 116 -8.11 -26.84 18.74
CA SER A 116 -8.34 -27.94 19.68
C SER A 116 -7.13 -28.86 19.88
N CYS A 117 -6.05 -28.66 19.09
CA CYS A 117 -4.86 -29.49 19.11
C CYS A 117 -3.72 -28.86 19.94
N LYS A 118 -2.99 -29.66 20.72
CA LYS A 118 -1.75 -29.21 21.39
C LYS A 118 -0.64 -28.98 20.38
N PHE A 119 -0.39 -29.97 19.52
CA PHE A 119 0.62 -29.92 18.48
C PHE A 119 -0.03 -29.96 17.10
N TYR A 120 0.39 -29.06 16.22
CA TYR A 120 -0.08 -29.04 14.83
C TYR A 120 1.07 -29.26 13.87
N LEU A 121 0.95 -30.28 13.01
CA LEU A 121 1.96 -30.61 12.00
C LEU A 121 1.94 -29.55 10.89
N SER A 122 2.79 -28.54 11.02
CA SER A 122 2.98 -27.44 10.08
C SER A 122 3.97 -27.84 8.99
N PHE A 123 3.68 -28.96 8.31
CA PHE A 123 4.60 -29.57 7.35
C PHE A 123 4.48 -28.94 5.96
N GLU A 124 5.54 -28.28 5.52
CA GLU A 124 5.62 -27.68 4.20
C GLU A 124 5.68 -28.73 3.09
N ASN A 125 5.14 -28.39 1.93
CA ASN A 125 5.21 -29.24 0.74
C ASN A 125 6.61 -29.29 0.12
N SER A 126 7.52 -28.41 0.53
CA SER A 126 8.86 -28.27 -0.01
C SER A 126 9.86 -27.83 1.06
N ASN A 127 11.13 -28.16 0.85
CA ASN A 127 12.22 -27.75 1.73
C ASN A 127 13.11 -26.73 1.01
N HIS A 128 12.62 -25.51 0.90
CA HIS A 128 13.37 -24.40 0.32
C HIS A 128 13.60 -23.29 1.34
N LYS A 129 14.76 -22.65 1.25
CA LYS A 129 15.11 -21.46 2.04
C LYS A 129 13.99 -20.42 1.97
N ASP A 130 13.64 -19.90 3.14
CA ASP A 130 12.60 -18.91 3.43
C ASP A 130 11.16 -19.37 3.14
N TYR A 131 10.95 -20.63 2.73
CA TYR A 131 9.61 -21.15 2.40
C TYR A 131 8.87 -21.61 3.67
N ILE A 132 8.41 -20.62 4.43
CA ILE A 132 7.65 -20.79 5.67
C ILE A 132 6.27 -20.16 5.45
N THR A 133 5.24 -21.00 5.44
CA THR A 133 3.93 -20.63 4.93
C THR A 133 2.92 -20.34 6.04
N GLU A 134 1.66 -20.14 5.65
CA GLU A 134 0.54 -19.92 6.58
C GLU A 134 0.40 -21.03 7.63
N LYS A 135 0.89 -22.25 7.36
CA LYS A 135 0.77 -23.40 8.27
C LYS A 135 1.38 -23.12 9.64
N LEU A 136 2.60 -22.58 9.65
CA LEU A 136 3.29 -22.16 10.88
C LEU A 136 2.49 -21.08 11.61
N PHE A 137 2.16 -20.01 10.90
CA PHE A 137 1.53 -18.84 11.52
C PHE A 137 0.10 -19.14 12.02
N ASN A 138 -0.64 -20.00 11.35
CA ASN A 138 -1.95 -20.46 11.83
C ASN A 138 -1.85 -21.21 13.15
N ALA A 139 -0.91 -22.15 13.25
CA ALA A 139 -0.70 -22.91 14.47
C ALA A 139 -0.35 -21.96 15.62
N LEU A 140 0.61 -21.07 15.37
CA LEU A 140 0.99 -20.02 16.31
C LEU A 140 -0.23 -19.19 16.71
N THR A 141 -0.98 -18.61 15.78
CA THR A 141 -2.14 -17.74 16.07
C THR A 141 -3.24 -18.48 16.85
N LEU A 142 -3.58 -19.71 16.46
CA LEU A 142 -4.66 -20.52 17.04
C LEU A 142 -4.24 -21.27 18.30
N GLY A 143 -3.04 -21.00 18.82
CA GLY A 143 -2.62 -21.48 20.13
C GLY A 143 -2.20 -22.95 20.15
N ALA A 144 -1.81 -23.51 19.01
CA ALA A 144 -1.14 -24.81 18.94
C ALA A 144 0.37 -24.61 18.83
N VAL A 145 1.15 -25.57 19.32
CA VAL A 145 2.61 -25.60 19.12
C VAL A 145 2.88 -26.18 17.73
N PRO A 146 3.49 -25.41 16.80
CA PRO A 146 3.81 -25.93 15.47
C PRO A 146 4.96 -26.95 15.53
N VAL A 147 4.73 -28.11 14.92
CA VAL A 147 5.79 -29.08 14.61
C VAL A 147 6.09 -28.96 13.12
N VAL A 148 7.32 -28.57 12.76
CA VAL A 148 7.63 -28.09 11.41
C VAL A 148 8.52 -29.05 10.63
N ILE A 149 8.21 -29.20 9.34
CA ILE A 149 9.08 -29.77 8.31
C ILE A 149 9.18 -28.71 7.21
N GLY A 150 10.37 -28.25 6.90
CA GLY A 150 10.61 -27.23 5.89
C GLY A 150 12.09 -26.88 5.81
N PRO A 151 12.47 -25.60 5.62
CA PRO A 151 13.87 -25.16 5.61
C PRO A 151 14.63 -25.52 6.89
N PRO A 152 15.97 -25.41 6.91
CA PRO A 152 16.74 -25.67 8.11
C PRO A 152 16.30 -24.80 9.31
N ARG A 153 16.54 -25.28 10.53
CA ARG A 153 16.06 -24.67 11.78
C ARG A 153 16.45 -23.20 11.93
N ASP A 154 17.69 -22.85 11.62
CA ASP A 154 18.21 -21.47 11.66
C ASP A 154 17.36 -20.52 10.80
N ASN A 155 16.77 -21.02 9.72
CA ASN A 155 15.89 -20.25 8.88
C ASN A 155 14.55 -19.92 9.54
N TYR A 156 14.01 -20.79 10.41
CA TYR A 156 12.82 -20.47 11.21
C TYR A 156 13.15 -19.47 12.33
N GLU A 157 14.32 -19.59 12.95
CA GLU A 157 14.78 -18.73 14.06
C GLU A 157 14.99 -17.27 13.63
N GLU A 158 15.11 -17.02 12.33
CA GLU A 158 15.12 -15.68 11.72
C GLU A 158 13.73 -15.01 11.74
N PHE A 159 12.65 -15.77 11.90
CA PHE A 159 11.27 -15.26 11.89
C PHE A 159 10.56 -15.36 13.25
N ILE A 160 10.87 -16.40 14.03
CA ILE A 160 10.18 -16.73 15.28
C ILE A 160 11.17 -17.20 16.36
N PRO A 161 10.88 -17.00 17.66
CA PRO A 161 11.73 -17.49 18.74
C PRO A 161 11.97 -19.00 18.67
N ALA A 162 13.19 -19.44 18.99
CA ALA A 162 13.62 -20.84 18.95
C ALA A 162 12.75 -21.77 19.83
N ASP A 163 12.15 -21.23 20.88
CA ASP A 163 11.27 -21.91 21.83
C ASP A 163 9.79 -21.80 21.46
N SER A 164 9.43 -21.33 20.25
CA SER A 164 8.02 -21.21 19.81
C SER A 164 7.55 -22.34 18.87
N PHE A 165 8.46 -23.23 18.45
CA PHE A 165 8.18 -24.31 17.51
C PHE A 165 9.08 -25.54 17.77
N ILE A 166 8.68 -26.69 17.23
CA ILE A 166 9.44 -27.94 17.29
C ILE A 166 9.89 -28.29 15.88
N HIS A 167 11.20 -28.33 15.63
CA HIS A 167 11.74 -28.74 14.33
C HIS A 167 11.99 -30.24 14.32
N VAL A 168 11.50 -30.96 13.31
CA VAL A 168 11.66 -32.42 13.32
C VAL A 168 13.12 -32.87 13.23
N ASP A 169 13.98 -32.07 12.59
CA ASP A 169 15.40 -32.41 12.41
C ASP A 169 16.23 -32.23 13.69
N ASP A 170 15.63 -31.77 14.78
CA ASP A 170 16.26 -31.79 16.11
C ASP A 170 16.29 -33.20 16.72
N PHE A 171 15.55 -34.14 16.13
CA PHE A 171 15.42 -35.52 16.58
C PHE A 171 16.06 -36.46 15.57
N LYS A 172 16.72 -37.52 16.05
CA LYS A 172 17.35 -38.49 15.15
C LYS A 172 16.33 -39.36 14.44
N THR A 173 15.17 -39.58 15.07
CA THR A 173 14.10 -40.44 14.54
C THR A 173 12.70 -39.86 14.83
N PRO A 174 11.68 -40.21 14.02
CA PRO A 174 10.28 -39.89 14.33
C PRO A 174 9.81 -40.46 15.67
N GLN A 175 10.39 -41.57 16.13
CA GLN A 175 10.12 -42.14 17.45
C GLN A 175 10.57 -41.19 18.57
N GLU A 176 11.80 -40.64 18.50
CA GLU A 176 12.29 -39.68 19.49
C GLU A 176 11.40 -38.42 19.54
N LEU A 177 10.93 -37.94 18.37
CA LEU A 177 9.95 -36.86 18.34
C LEU A 177 8.63 -37.27 19.01
N ALA A 178 8.10 -38.46 18.74
CA ALA A 178 6.86 -38.93 19.36
C ALA A 178 6.99 -39.05 20.90
N GLU A 179 8.12 -39.54 21.39
CA GLU A 179 8.44 -39.60 22.82
C GLU A 179 8.48 -38.19 23.43
N TYR A 180 9.10 -37.23 22.74
CA TYR A 180 9.14 -35.83 23.17
C TYR A 180 7.76 -35.17 23.19
N LEU A 181 6.94 -35.36 22.14
CA LEU A 181 5.56 -34.84 22.12
C LEU A 181 4.70 -35.47 23.22
N THR A 182 4.91 -36.75 23.54
CA THR A 182 4.23 -37.44 24.64
C THR A 182 4.64 -36.87 26.00
N LEU A 183 5.94 -36.60 26.20
CA LEU A 183 6.44 -35.94 27.40
C LEU A 183 5.79 -34.57 27.60
N LEU A 184 5.72 -33.75 26.54
CA LEU A 184 5.08 -32.44 26.61
C LEU A 184 3.56 -32.54 26.83
N ASP A 185 2.89 -33.54 26.25
CA ASP A 185 1.46 -33.76 26.47
C ASP A 185 1.13 -34.06 27.94
N GLN A 186 2.01 -34.79 28.63
CA GLN A 186 1.86 -35.18 30.03
C GLN A 186 2.39 -34.11 31.01
N ASN A 187 3.19 -33.15 30.56
CA ASN A 187 3.81 -32.12 31.39
C ASN A 187 3.39 -30.72 30.95
N GLN A 188 2.36 -30.19 31.63
CA GLN A 188 1.78 -28.87 31.33
C GLN A 188 2.82 -27.74 31.38
N THR A 189 3.74 -27.76 32.35
CA THR A 189 4.76 -26.71 32.49
C THR A 189 5.71 -26.68 31.30
N LEU A 190 6.17 -27.85 30.82
CA LEU A 190 7.03 -27.92 29.63
C LEU A 190 6.28 -27.50 28.36
N TYR A 191 5.01 -27.90 28.23
CA TYR A 191 4.17 -27.49 27.11
C TYR A 191 3.94 -25.98 27.08
N GLU A 192 3.64 -25.36 28.22
CA GLU A 192 3.39 -23.91 28.34
C GLU A 192 4.61 -23.06 28.02
N GLN A 193 5.84 -23.59 28.17
CA GLN A 193 7.06 -22.87 27.79
C GLN A 193 7.06 -22.47 26.30
N TYR A 194 6.43 -23.27 25.43
CA TYR A 194 6.30 -22.95 24.01
C TYR A 194 5.44 -21.71 23.69
N PHE A 195 4.80 -21.14 24.70
CA PHE A 195 3.99 -19.92 24.58
C PHE A 195 4.64 -18.72 25.26
N ASN A 196 5.86 -18.83 25.81
CA ASN A 196 6.54 -17.72 26.50
C ASN A 196 6.72 -16.48 25.61
N TRP A 197 6.98 -16.69 24.32
CA TRP A 197 7.07 -15.62 23.31
C TRP A 197 5.82 -14.73 23.25
N ARG A 198 4.64 -15.23 23.68
CA ARG A 198 3.38 -14.48 23.71
C ARG A 198 3.35 -13.34 24.71
N LYS A 199 4.30 -13.29 25.64
CA LYS A 199 4.49 -12.16 26.57
C LYS A 199 4.95 -10.90 25.83
N GLU A 200 5.57 -11.07 24.66
CA GLU A 200 6.15 -9.97 23.89
C GLU A 200 5.54 -9.85 22.49
N PHE A 201 5.17 -10.97 21.86
CA PHE A 201 4.77 -11.02 20.47
C PHE A 201 3.42 -11.71 20.24
N THR A 202 2.79 -11.38 19.12
CA THR A 202 1.65 -12.11 18.56
C THR A 202 1.92 -12.44 17.10
N ALA A 203 1.34 -13.54 16.62
CA ALA A 203 1.50 -13.98 15.24
C ALA A 203 0.33 -13.49 14.38
N GLU A 204 0.64 -12.96 13.20
CA GLU A 204 -0.35 -12.58 12.19
C GLU A 204 -0.01 -13.16 10.82
N GLY A 205 -1.04 -13.64 10.11
CA GLY A 205 -0.92 -14.02 8.71
C GLY A 205 -0.95 -12.78 7.81
N VAL A 206 0.06 -12.63 6.96
CA VAL A 206 0.19 -11.51 6.01
C VAL A 206 -0.43 -11.88 4.67
N PHE A 207 -0.33 -13.15 4.26
CA PHE A 207 -0.77 -13.63 2.95
C PHE A 207 -2.16 -14.34 2.95
N TYR A 208 -3.01 -14.05 3.94
CA TYR A 208 -4.37 -14.63 4.03
C TYR A 208 -5.43 -13.91 3.18
N THR A 209 -5.09 -12.78 2.57
CA THR A 209 -6.04 -11.87 1.92
C THR A 209 -6.43 -12.23 0.48
N TYR A 210 -5.95 -13.35 -0.08
CA TYR A 210 -6.27 -13.76 -1.47
C TYR A 210 -7.04 -15.08 -1.64
N TYR A 211 -7.43 -15.77 -0.57
CA TYR A 211 -8.24 -17.01 -0.68
C TYR A 211 -9.77 -16.85 -0.51
N LYS A 212 -10.27 -15.61 -0.55
CA LYS A 212 -11.65 -15.34 -0.99
C LYS A 212 -11.63 -14.52 -2.27
N PRO A 213 -11.36 -15.13 -3.44
CA PRO A 213 -11.61 -14.45 -4.67
C PRO A 213 -13.12 -14.15 -4.74
N THR A 214 -13.50 -12.89 -4.73
CA THR A 214 -14.76 -12.42 -5.34
C THR A 214 -14.67 -12.51 -6.87
N ILE A 215 -14.04 -13.58 -7.37
CA ILE A 215 -13.93 -13.90 -8.78
C ILE A 215 -14.66 -15.23 -8.95
N SER A 216 -15.85 -15.15 -9.52
CA SER A 216 -16.60 -16.29 -10.02
C SER A 216 -15.78 -16.99 -11.10
N TRP A 217 -15.26 -18.18 -10.81
CA TRP A 217 -14.68 -19.04 -11.83
C TRP A 217 -15.81 -19.59 -12.70
N LEU A 218 -15.96 -19.07 -13.92
CA LEU A 218 -16.77 -19.72 -14.95
C LEU A 218 -16.06 -21.03 -15.33
N SER A 219 -16.64 -22.15 -14.92
CA SER A 219 -16.30 -23.47 -15.46
C SER A 219 -16.52 -23.45 -16.97
N CYS A 220 -15.44 -23.58 -17.75
CA CYS A 220 -15.56 -23.89 -19.17
C CYS A 220 -16.17 -25.29 -19.32
N SER A 221 -17.48 -25.33 -19.57
CA SER A 221 -18.21 -26.57 -19.80
C SER A 221 -17.69 -27.27 -21.06
N ASN A 222 -17.07 -28.44 -20.85
CA ASN A 222 -16.90 -29.56 -21.78
C ASN A 222 -17.07 -29.26 -23.28
N SER A 223 -15.95 -29.07 -23.99
CA SER A 223 -15.89 -29.37 -25.43
C SER A 223 -14.47 -29.72 -25.89
N PRO A 224 -14.33 -30.61 -26.88
CA PRO A 224 -13.08 -31.29 -27.21
C PRO A 224 -12.08 -30.32 -27.83
N VAL A 225 -10.83 -30.48 -27.43
CA VAL A 225 -9.64 -29.66 -27.74
C VAL A 225 -9.63 -29.12 -29.17
N PRO A 226 -9.44 -27.80 -29.34
CA PRO A 226 -8.58 -27.30 -30.42
C PRO A 226 -7.58 -26.22 -29.92
N THR A 227 -6.61 -25.93 -30.80
CA THR A 227 -5.31 -25.28 -30.61
C THR A 227 -5.26 -23.92 -29.87
N PRO A 228 -4.07 -23.49 -29.38
CA PRO A 228 -3.88 -22.34 -28.46
C PRO A 228 -4.46 -20.99 -28.92
N THR A 229 -4.65 -20.79 -30.22
CA THR A 229 -5.18 -19.55 -30.79
C THR A 229 -6.70 -19.40 -30.60
N ASP A 230 -7.47 -20.48 -30.52
CA ASP A 230 -8.94 -20.42 -30.44
C ASP A 230 -9.44 -20.07 -29.02
N CYS A 231 -8.60 -20.28 -28.01
CA CYS A 231 -8.94 -20.04 -26.61
C CYS A 231 -9.02 -18.54 -26.30
N LEU A 232 -8.19 -17.73 -26.96
CA LEU A 232 -8.09 -16.29 -26.71
C LEU A 232 -9.33 -15.55 -27.25
N ASP A 233 -9.72 -15.85 -28.50
CA ASP A 233 -10.86 -15.18 -29.15
C ASP A 233 -12.21 -15.56 -28.52
N LYS A 234 -12.37 -16.82 -28.06
CA LYS A 234 -13.54 -17.25 -27.30
C LYS A 234 -13.63 -16.59 -25.92
N CYS A 235 -12.50 -16.44 -25.21
CA CYS A 235 -12.45 -15.70 -23.95
C CYS A 235 -12.87 -14.23 -24.14
N PHE A 236 -12.35 -13.57 -25.18
CA PHE A 236 -12.73 -12.19 -25.48
C PHE A 236 -14.20 -12.04 -25.88
N SER A 237 -14.76 -13.01 -26.61
CA SER A 237 -16.20 -13.05 -26.95
C SER A 237 -17.08 -13.25 -25.70
N LEU A 238 -16.69 -14.15 -24.79
CA LEU A 238 -17.42 -14.39 -23.54
C LEU A 238 -17.40 -13.17 -22.61
N MET A 239 -16.26 -12.46 -22.52
CA MET A 239 -16.18 -11.20 -21.77
C MET A 239 -17.04 -10.09 -22.37
N LYS A 240 -17.20 -10.05 -23.70
CA LYS A 240 -18.05 -9.06 -24.38
C LYS A 240 -19.53 -9.26 -24.06
N ASN A 241 -19.99 -10.51 -23.98
CA ASN A 241 -21.38 -10.84 -23.65
C ASN A 241 -21.69 -10.68 -22.16
N PHE A 242 -20.70 -10.88 -21.28
CA PHE A 242 -20.86 -10.67 -19.82
C PHE A 242 -21.12 -9.20 -19.47
N ASN A 243 -20.50 -8.26 -20.20
CA ASN A 243 -20.78 -6.83 -20.05
C ASN A 243 -22.18 -6.42 -20.54
N GLN A 244 -22.84 -7.23 -21.36
CA GLN A 244 -24.22 -6.97 -21.80
C GLN A 244 -25.26 -7.47 -20.79
N SER A 245 -24.97 -8.52 -20.00
CA SER A 245 -25.92 -9.08 -19.02
C SER A 245 -25.95 -8.36 -17.66
N MET A 246 -24.93 -7.57 -17.32
CA MET A 246 -24.90 -6.76 -16.08
C MET A 246 -25.90 -5.59 -16.09
N ASN A 247 -26.44 -5.21 -17.24
CA ASN A 247 -27.45 -4.13 -17.34
C ASN A 247 -28.87 -4.57 -16.96
N THR A 248 -29.09 -5.85 -16.61
CA THR A 248 -30.42 -6.36 -16.25
C THR A 248 -30.36 -7.35 -15.09
N SER A 249 -29.97 -6.91 -13.90
CA SER A 249 -30.31 -7.63 -12.67
C SER A 249 -30.11 -6.73 -11.45
N THR A 250 -31.21 -6.13 -11.00
CA THR A 250 -31.35 -5.49 -9.70
C THR A 250 -31.40 -6.56 -8.60
N ALA A 251 -30.35 -6.66 -7.80
CA ALA A 251 -30.40 -7.32 -6.49
C ALA A 251 -29.45 -6.61 -5.53
N VAL A 252 -30.04 -5.79 -4.67
CA VAL A 252 -29.42 -5.10 -3.55
C VAL A 252 -29.02 -6.15 -2.50
N SER A 253 -27.72 -6.29 -2.21
CA SER A 253 -27.25 -6.96 -0.99
C SER A 253 -26.40 -5.97 -0.18
N ASN A 254 -26.91 -5.61 1.00
CA ASN A 254 -26.23 -4.80 2.00
C ASN A 254 -24.89 -5.44 2.39
N TYR A 255 -23.78 -4.88 1.92
CA TYR A 255 -22.43 -5.19 2.37
C TYR A 255 -21.77 -3.91 2.89
N THR A 256 -21.52 -3.88 4.20
CA THR A 256 -20.69 -2.89 4.87
C THR A 256 -19.21 -3.23 4.61
N PRO A 257 -18.39 -2.32 4.04
CA PRO A 257 -16.97 -2.57 3.86
C PRO A 257 -16.24 -2.45 5.20
N ALA A 258 -15.66 -3.55 5.68
CA ALA A 258 -14.67 -3.50 6.74
C ALA A 258 -13.42 -2.78 6.21
N VAL A 259 -13.05 -1.72 6.92
CA VAL A 259 -11.92 -0.81 6.72
C VAL A 259 -10.63 -1.60 6.42
N LYS A 260 -10.07 -1.43 5.22
CA LYS A 260 -8.71 -1.88 4.88
C LYS A 260 -7.72 -1.10 5.75
N GLN A 261 -7.13 -1.77 6.74
CA GLN A 261 -5.97 -1.25 7.45
C GLN A 261 -4.81 -1.13 6.46
N GLN A 262 -4.29 0.09 6.34
CA GLN A 262 -3.01 0.37 5.69
C GLN A 262 -1.93 -0.55 6.25
N LEU A 263 -1.21 -1.25 5.38
CA LEU A 263 0.06 -1.90 5.73
C LEU A 263 0.97 -0.83 6.38
N PRO A 264 1.55 -1.10 7.57
CA PRO A 264 2.43 -0.14 8.19
C PRO A 264 3.65 0.07 7.30
N ILE A 265 3.86 1.32 6.86
CA ILE A 265 5.19 1.85 6.57
C ILE A 265 6.05 1.44 7.76
N ALA A 266 7.18 0.79 7.52
CA ALA A 266 8.09 0.35 8.56
C ALA A 266 8.47 1.54 9.47
N THR A 267 7.73 1.72 10.55
CA THR A 267 8.16 2.46 11.72
C THR A 267 9.16 1.55 12.41
N GLN A 268 10.42 1.66 11.98
CA GLN A 268 11.49 1.46 12.93
C GLN A 268 11.18 2.42 14.08
N THR A 269 10.79 1.86 15.23
CA THR A 269 10.76 2.62 16.47
C THR A 269 12.19 3.14 16.63
N PRO A 270 12.40 4.46 16.80
CA PRO A 270 13.69 4.96 17.21
C PRO A 270 14.10 4.15 18.44
N LYS A 271 15.34 3.65 18.47
CA LYS A 271 15.95 3.39 19.77
C LYS A 271 15.69 4.66 20.59
N GLU A 272 15.09 4.53 21.77
CA GLU A 272 15.21 5.58 22.79
C GLU A 272 16.69 5.63 23.16
N GLU A 273 17.49 6.25 22.30
CA GLU A 273 18.66 6.96 22.75
C GLU A 273 18.14 8.08 23.64
N SER A 274 18.75 8.20 24.82
CA SER A 274 18.54 9.34 25.68
C SER A 274 18.54 10.62 24.84
N LYS A 275 17.63 11.55 25.15
CA LYS A 275 17.54 12.89 24.52
C LYS A 275 18.87 13.69 24.52
N GLU A 276 19.91 13.15 25.15
CA GLU A 276 21.24 13.73 25.25
C GLU A 276 22.16 13.45 24.05
N ASN A 277 21.83 12.55 23.10
CA ASN A 277 22.73 12.19 21.98
C ASN A 277 22.07 12.11 20.58
N LEU A 278 20.99 12.86 20.31
CA LEU A 278 20.34 12.79 18.99
C LEU A 278 21.20 13.47 17.90
N GLU A 279 21.68 12.70 16.92
CA GLU A 279 22.49 13.22 15.81
C GLU A 279 21.70 14.23 14.95
N ILE A 280 22.27 15.42 14.76
CA ILE A 280 21.65 16.51 13.99
C ILE A 280 21.91 16.30 12.49
N ILE A 281 20.84 16.03 11.73
CA ILE A 281 20.90 15.91 10.28
C ILE A 281 20.74 17.29 9.65
N SER A 282 21.82 17.76 9.04
CA SER A 282 21.86 19.01 8.27
C SER A 282 21.51 18.78 6.80
N VAL A 283 20.52 19.53 6.29
CA VAL A 283 20.08 19.51 4.88
C VAL A 283 20.25 20.90 4.26
N LEU A 284 20.97 20.97 3.13
CA LEU A 284 21.09 22.19 2.32
C LEU A 284 19.87 22.29 1.38
N ILE A 285 19.22 23.45 1.38
CA ILE A 285 18.06 23.73 0.55
C ILE A 285 18.51 24.50 -0.68
N TRP A 286 18.33 23.91 -1.87
CA TRP A 286 18.93 24.42 -3.11
C TRP A 286 17.91 24.56 -4.27
N PRO A 287 17.48 25.80 -4.56
CA PRO A 287 17.26 26.88 -3.60
C PRO A 287 15.97 26.63 -2.79
N TRP A 288 15.59 27.60 -1.95
CA TRP A 288 14.28 27.59 -1.30
C TRP A 288 13.15 27.56 -2.34
N PRO A 289 12.17 26.65 -2.21
CA PRO A 289 11.08 26.55 -3.17
C PRO A 289 10.31 27.87 -3.31
N PHE A 290 10.36 28.47 -4.51
CA PHE A 290 9.83 29.80 -4.83
C PHE A 290 10.33 30.93 -3.91
N GLY A 291 11.51 30.75 -3.30
CA GLY A 291 12.09 31.71 -2.34
C GLY A 291 11.48 31.67 -0.93
N TYR A 292 10.49 30.81 -0.66
CA TYR A 292 9.88 30.71 0.66
C TYR A 292 10.75 29.92 1.64
N LYS A 293 11.25 30.60 2.67
CA LYS A 293 12.05 29.99 3.73
C LYS A 293 11.16 29.39 4.81
N PHE A 294 11.60 28.28 5.37
CA PHE A 294 10.93 27.61 6.49
C PHE A 294 11.96 27.12 7.51
N GLN A 295 11.51 26.97 8.76
CA GLN A 295 12.36 26.73 9.93
C GLN A 295 12.34 25.26 10.34
N ALA A 296 13.50 24.71 10.71
CA ALA A 296 13.66 23.28 10.99
C ALA A 296 12.91 22.84 12.26
N GLU A 297 12.69 23.76 13.21
CA GLU A 297 11.92 23.56 14.44
C GLU A 297 10.46 23.19 14.13
N SER A 298 9.95 23.58 12.95
CA SER A 298 8.61 23.20 12.52
C SER A 298 8.49 21.70 12.23
N CYS A 299 9.59 20.98 12.03
CA CYS A 299 9.58 19.54 11.79
C CYS A 299 9.09 18.75 13.00
N GLY A 300 9.57 19.10 14.19
CA GLY A 300 9.13 18.48 15.45
C GLY A 300 7.66 18.77 15.71
N VAL A 301 7.27 20.04 15.62
CA VAL A 301 5.90 20.49 15.91
C VAL A 301 4.86 19.91 14.94
N LYS A 302 5.16 19.84 13.64
CA LYS A 302 4.17 19.45 12.61
C LYS A 302 4.21 17.98 12.23
N PHE A 303 5.36 17.33 12.35
CA PHE A 303 5.55 15.96 11.85
C PHE A 303 6.16 15.01 12.89
N GLY A 304 6.50 15.49 14.09
CA GLY A 304 7.21 14.69 15.10
C GLY A 304 8.63 14.31 14.65
N ILE A 305 9.24 15.09 13.76
CA ILE A 305 10.58 14.83 13.23
C ILE A 305 11.57 15.78 13.91
N GLU A 306 12.33 15.24 14.86
CA GLU A 306 13.35 15.98 15.61
C GLU A 306 14.73 15.92 14.95
N GLY A 307 15.66 16.78 15.38
CA GLY A 307 17.08 16.72 15.00
C GLY A 307 17.40 17.13 13.56
N CYS A 308 16.57 18.00 12.97
CA CYS A 308 16.81 18.56 11.64
C CYS A 308 17.46 19.94 11.73
N ARG A 309 18.36 20.23 10.80
CA ARG A 309 18.92 21.57 10.58
C ARG A 309 18.85 21.90 9.09
N PHE A 310 18.31 23.06 8.75
CA PHE A 310 18.27 23.54 7.37
C PHE A 310 19.26 24.69 7.17
N THR A 311 19.89 24.74 6.00
CA THR A 311 20.76 25.83 5.59
C THR A 311 20.59 26.10 4.10
N ASP A 312 20.87 27.31 3.65
CA ASP A 312 20.99 27.72 2.24
C ASP A 312 22.40 28.22 1.90
N ASP A 313 23.36 28.05 2.83
CA ASP A 313 24.75 28.40 2.63
C ASP A 313 25.45 27.34 1.77
N LYS A 314 25.57 27.63 0.47
CA LYS A 314 26.22 26.75 -0.52
C LYS A 314 27.68 26.42 -0.15
N ASN A 315 28.36 27.20 0.69
CA ASN A 315 29.72 26.90 1.16
C ASN A 315 29.76 25.72 2.14
N GLN A 316 28.62 25.30 2.69
CA GLN A 316 28.51 24.13 3.55
C GLN A 316 28.22 22.85 2.77
N HIS A 317 28.26 22.90 1.43
CA HIS A 317 28.04 21.77 0.54
C HIS A 317 28.75 20.48 1.02
N ASP A 318 30.04 20.51 1.33
CA ASP A 318 30.78 19.29 1.71
C ASP A 318 30.53 18.82 3.15
N LYS A 319 29.74 19.57 3.93
CA LYS A 319 29.51 19.35 5.37
C LYS A 319 28.09 18.90 5.71
N VAL A 320 27.14 19.09 4.80
CA VAL A 320 25.74 18.70 5.01
C VAL A 320 25.51 17.24 4.63
N HIS A 321 24.56 16.60 5.31
CA HIS A 321 24.23 15.19 5.10
C HIS A 321 23.38 14.99 3.83
N GLY A 322 22.66 16.01 3.39
CA GLY A 322 21.95 15.97 2.13
C GLY A 322 21.61 17.34 1.56
N ILE A 323 21.17 17.34 0.31
CA ILE A 323 20.78 18.53 -0.44
C ILE A 323 19.41 18.29 -1.06
N MET A 324 18.46 19.17 -0.80
CA MET A 324 17.14 19.16 -1.46
C MET A 324 17.17 20.12 -2.64
N PHE A 325 17.11 19.58 -3.85
CA PHE A 325 17.07 20.35 -5.09
C PHE A 325 15.64 20.59 -5.54
N HIS A 326 15.17 21.83 -5.53
CA HIS A 326 13.85 22.15 -6.04
C HIS A 326 13.87 22.32 -7.56
N HIS A 327 13.35 21.32 -8.28
CA HIS A 327 13.40 21.24 -9.74
C HIS A 327 13.00 22.54 -10.42
N ARG A 328 11.94 23.22 -9.97
CA ARG A 328 11.44 24.43 -10.65
C ARG A 328 12.41 25.63 -10.60
N ASP A 329 13.30 25.68 -9.62
CA ASP A 329 14.16 26.84 -9.35
C ASP A 329 15.66 26.59 -9.64
N ILE A 330 16.06 25.36 -9.98
CA ILE A 330 17.47 25.01 -10.22
C ILE A 330 17.96 25.30 -11.65
N GLY A 331 17.11 25.84 -12.54
CA GLY A 331 17.47 26.05 -13.95
C GLY A 331 18.71 26.92 -14.17
N GLY A 332 18.95 27.91 -13.31
CA GLY A 332 20.15 28.75 -13.35
C GLY A 332 21.42 28.09 -12.79
N ASP A 333 21.28 26.96 -12.09
CA ASP A 333 22.36 26.27 -11.37
C ASP A 333 22.77 24.94 -12.05
N LEU A 334 22.19 24.57 -13.20
CA LEU A 334 22.40 23.25 -13.82
C LEU A 334 23.88 22.91 -14.08
N GLN A 335 24.66 23.86 -14.59
CA GLN A 335 26.10 23.64 -14.83
C GLN A 335 26.84 23.39 -13.51
N THR A 336 26.51 24.15 -12.47
CA THR A 336 27.10 24.00 -11.13
C THR A 336 26.74 22.64 -10.54
N ILE A 337 25.47 22.24 -10.61
CA ILE A 337 24.97 20.98 -10.06
C ILE A 337 25.63 19.78 -10.73
N THR A 338 25.84 19.82 -12.05
CA THR A 338 26.36 18.69 -12.83
C THR A 338 27.88 18.54 -12.78
N THR A 339 28.59 19.60 -12.42
CA THR A 339 30.06 19.58 -12.32
C THR A 339 30.55 19.40 -10.87
N MET A 340 29.70 19.66 -9.89
CA MET A 340 30.04 19.55 -8.48
C MET A 340 30.18 18.09 -8.03
N ALA A 341 31.24 17.81 -7.29
CA ALA A 341 31.48 16.48 -6.73
C ALA A 341 30.51 16.23 -5.57
N ARG A 342 29.82 15.08 -5.56
CA ARG A 342 28.99 14.67 -4.42
C ARG A 342 29.81 13.81 -3.43
N PRO A 343 29.98 14.23 -2.17
CA PRO A 343 30.60 13.41 -1.14
C PRO A 343 29.84 12.08 -0.93
N PRO A 344 30.53 10.94 -0.70
CA PRO A 344 29.86 9.63 -0.60
C PRO A 344 28.81 9.51 0.52
N HIS A 345 29.02 10.24 1.63
CA HIS A 345 28.09 10.25 2.76
C HIS A 345 26.82 11.08 2.47
N GLN A 346 26.86 11.97 1.48
CA GLN A 346 25.79 12.92 1.21
C GLN A 346 24.68 12.31 0.33
N ARG A 347 23.44 12.77 0.51
CA ARG A 347 22.31 12.43 -0.36
C ARG A 347 21.75 13.64 -1.09
N TRP A 348 21.84 13.61 -2.41
CA TRP A 348 21.21 14.59 -3.29
C TRP A 348 19.78 14.13 -3.60
N VAL A 349 18.81 14.95 -3.23
CA VAL A 349 17.39 14.65 -3.37
C VAL A 349 16.81 15.56 -4.45
N TRP A 350 16.32 14.96 -5.52
CA TRP A 350 15.50 15.67 -6.50
C TRP A 350 14.10 15.87 -5.93
N MET A 351 13.63 17.12 -5.87
CA MET A 351 12.30 17.45 -5.38
C MET A 351 11.51 18.23 -6.43
N ASN A 352 10.31 17.75 -6.75
CA ASN A 352 9.38 18.48 -7.60
C ASN A 352 7.95 18.16 -7.18
N MET A 353 7.05 19.13 -7.32
CA MET A 353 5.62 18.92 -7.12
C MET A 353 4.78 19.25 -8.35
N GLU A 354 5.35 19.94 -9.32
CA GLU A 354 4.64 20.22 -10.57
C GLU A 354 4.54 18.95 -11.42
N SER A 355 3.60 18.92 -12.36
CA SER A 355 3.42 17.86 -13.36
C SER A 355 4.50 17.88 -14.46
N PRO A 356 4.73 16.76 -15.18
CA PRO A 356 5.71 16.71 -16.27
C PRO A 356 5.45 17.72 -17.39
N GLU A 357 4.19 17.93 -17.77
CA GLU A 357 3.81 18.90 -18.81
C GLU A 357 4.14 20.35 -18.42
N ASN A 358 4.19 20.64 -17.12
CA ASN A 358 4.47 21.97 -16.59
C ASN A 358 5.88 22.09 -15.97
N SER A 359 6.76 21.12 -16.22
CA SER A 359 8.12 21.07 -15.71
C SER A 359 9.14 21.11 -16.85
N GLY A 360 10.25 21.83 -16.65
CA GLY A 360 11.36 21.83 -17.61
C GLY A 360 12.07 20.47 -17.65
N ARG A 361 12.31 19.91 -18.83
CA ARG A 361 13.06 18.66 -19.01
C ARG A 361 14.54 18.97 -19.27
N TRP A 362 15.43 18.49 -18.42
CA TRP A 362 16.87 18.74 -18.50
C TRP A 362 17.63 17.41 -18.58
N GLY A 363 18.28 17.15 -19.71
CA GLY A 363 19.03 15.92 -19.94
C GLY A 363 20.28 15.83 -19.06
N GLU A 364 20.82 16.98 -18.68
CA GLU A 364 22.01 17.13 -17.85
C GLU A 364 21.81 16.61 -16.42
N LEU A 365 20.55 16.50 -15.96
CA LEU A 365 20.21 16.00 -14.63
C LEU A 365 20.14 14.46 -14.54
N GLU A 366 20.41 13.76 -15.63
CA GLU A 366 20.38 12.31 -15.66
C GLU A 366 21.50 11.71 -14.80
N ASN A 367 21.17 10.74 -13.94
CA ASN A 367 22.08 10.14 -12.96
C ASN A 367 22.71 11.11 -11.93
N VAL A 368 22.17 12.32 -11.78
CA VAL A 368 22.70 13.32 -10.85
C VAL A 368 22.27 13.06 -9.41
N PHE A 369 21.03 12.63 -9.17
CA PHE A 369 20.46 12.52 -7.82
C PHE A 369 20.54 11.11 -7.24
N ASN A 370 20.47 10.99 -5.90
CA ASN A 370 20.39 9.69 -5.21
C ASN A 370 18.94 9.25 -4.98
N ILE A 371 18.07 10.23 -4.70
CA ILE A 371 16.74 10.04 -4.12
C ILE A 371 15.77 11.02 -4.78
N THR A 372 14.49 10.64 -4.89
CA THR A 372 13.39 11.49 -5.35
C THR A 372 12.41 11.81 -4.21
N SER A 373 11.93 13.07 -4.15
CA SER A 373 10.80 13.48 -3.32
C SER A 373 9.72 14.15 -4.17
N ASN A 374 8.54 13.54 -4.25
CA ASN A 374 7.52 13.94 -5.24
C ASN A 374 6.10 13.53 -4.78
N TYR A 375 5.08 14.05 -5.47
CA TYR A 375 3.68 13.65 -5.27
C TYR A 375 3.39 12.21 -5.71
N ARG A 376 4.19 11.64 -6.62
CA ARG A 376 4.04 10.25 -7.06
C ARG A 376 4.39 9.27 -5.95
N ARG A 377 3.53 8.26 -5.79
CA ARG A 377 3.68 7.24 -4.72
C ARG A 377 4.89 6.32 -4.92
N ASP A 378 5.43 6.27 -6.14
CA ASP A 378 6.64 5.50 -6.46
C ASP A 378 7.95 6.32 -6.31
N SER A 379 7.88 7.50 -5.69
CA SER A 379 9.07 8.23 -5.24
C SER A 379 9.58 7.71 -3.90
N ASP A 380 10.88 7.83 -3.64
CA ASP A 380 11.49 7.39 -2.37
C ASP A 380 10.93 8.12 -1.15
N ILE A 381 10.65 9.42 -1.31
CA ILE A 381 10.10 10.28 -0.28
C ILE A 381 8.81 10.89 -0.81
N TRP A 382 7.74 10.12 -0.67
CA TRP A 382 6.41 10.53 -1.11
C TRP A 382 5.84 11.67 -0.25
N VAL A 383 5.49 12.77 -0.91
CA VAL A 383 4.78 13.91 -0.31
C VAL A 383 3.63 14.30 -1.23
N PRO A 384 2.39 13.84 -0.97
CA PRO A 384 1.24 14.24 -1.77
C PRO A 384 0.87 15.70 -1.50
N TYR A 385 -0.03 16.28 -2.29
CA TYR A 385 -0.57 17.63 -2.02
C TYR A 385 -1.52 17.66 -0.81
N GLY A 386 -2.10 16.52 -0.46
CA GLY A 386 -2.94 16.35 0.71
C GLY A 386 -3.21 14.88 1.00
N ARG A 387 -3.89 14.63 2.11
CA ARG A 387 -4.23 13.28 2.57
C ARG A 387 -5.49 13.29 3.42
N LEU A 388 -6.11 12.13 3.53
CA LEU A 388 -7.10 11.88 4.57
C LEU A 388 -6.41 11.34 5.82
N ARG A 389 -6.82 11.86 6.98
CA ARG A 389 -6.47 11.26 8.27
C ARG A 389 -7.74 10.96 9.06
N LYS A 390 -7.63 10.05 10.02
CA LYS A 390 -8.73 9.74 10.92
C LYS A 390 -9.17 11.00 11.68
N ALA A 391 -10.48 11.24 11.71
CA ALA A 391 -11.08 12.31 12.47
C ALA A 391 -11.03 12.01 13.98
N THR A 392 -10.74 13.01 14.79
CA THR A 392 -11.00 12.98 16.24
C THR A 392 -12.50 13.03 16.50
N GLU A 393 -12.95 12.64 17.70
CA GLU A 393 -14.38 12.68 18.06
C GLU A 393 -14.99 14.09 17.92
N GLN A 394 -14.21 15.14 18.17
CA GLN A 394 -14.65 16.52 17.95
C GLN A 394 -14.83 16.83 16.45
N GLU A 395 -13.94 16.35 15.61
CA GLU A 395 -13.95 16.59 14.16
C GLU A 395 -15.04 15.79 13.43
N LYS A 396 -15.51 14.69 14.01
CA LYS A 396 -16.62 13.88 13.46
C LYS A 396 -17.95 14.64 13.41
N ASN A 397 -18.12 15.67 14.25
CA ASN A 397 -19.30 16.53 14.27
C ASN A 397 -19.27 17.59 13.14
N PHE A 398 -18.77 17.21 11.96
CA PHE A 398 -18.72 18.09 10.79
C PHE A 398 -20.13 18.50 10.36
N GLN A 399 -20.33 19.80 10.15
CA GLN A 399 -21.55 20.36 9.59
C GLN A 399 -21.23 20.93 8.21
N ILE A 400 -22.05 20.60 7.22
CA ILE A 400 -21.91 21.16 5.88
C ILE A 400 -22.14 22.67 5.99
N PRO A 401 -21.19 23.52 5.57
CA PRO A 401 -21.35 24.96 5.66
C PRO A 401 -22.47 25.44 4.73
N PRO A 402 -23.12 26.59 5.03
CA PRO A 402 -24.16 27.16 4.19
C PRO A 402 -23.72 27.33 2.73
N LYS A 403 -24.61 26.95 1.80
CA LYS A 403 -24.36 26.97 0.36
C LYS A 403 -25.29 27.94 -0.35
N ASP A 404 -24.72 28.83 -1.16
CA ASP A 404 -25.46 29.81 -1.97
C ASP A 404 -25.20 29.68 -3.48
N LYS A 405 -24.25 28.83 -3.88
CA LYS A 405 -23.87 28.58 -5.28
C LYS A 405 -23.87 27.08 -5.57
N THR A 406 -24.45 26.70 -6.72
CA THR A 406 -24.49 25.30 -7.15
C THR A 406 -23.10 24.82 -7.59
N VAL A 407 -22.50 25.43 -8.62
CA VAL A 407 -21.18 25.05 -9.14
C VAL A 407 -20.26 26.26 -9.19
N CYS A 408 -19.02 26.10 -8.73
CA CYS A 408 -18.00 27.15 -8.78
C CYS A 408 -16.69 26.67 -9.41
N TRP A 409 -15.95 27.61 -9.99
CA TRP A 409 -14.58 27.37 -10.45
C TRP A 409 -13.70 28.60 -10.26
N ILE A 410 -12.60 28.47 -9.50
CA ILE A 410 -11.57 29.50 -9.39
C ILE A 410 -10.38 29.06 -10.23
N VAL A 411 -10.06 29.81 -11.29
CA VAL A 411 -9.00 29.45 -12.24
C VAL A 411 -8.08 30.63 -12.55
N SER A 412 -6.78 30.43 -12.35
CA SER A 412 -5.75 31.44 -12.61
C SER A 412 -5.03 31.23 -13.94
N HIS A 413 -4.93 29.99 -14.43
CA HIS A 413 -4.21 29.65 -15.65
C HIS A 413 -5.17 29.24 -16.78
N TRP A 414 -5.54 30.18 -17.64
CA TRP A 414 -6.49 29.97 -18.72
C TRP A 414 -5.81 29.77 -20.07
N ASN A 415 -6.20 28.72 -20.80
CA ASN A 415 -5.88 28.54 -22.21
C ASN A 415 -7.03 27.77 -22.90
N PRO A 416 -7.64 28.30 -23.96
CA PRO A 416 -8.72 27.63 -24.69
C PRO A 416 -8.38 26.23 -25.21
N ASN A 417 -7.10 25.92 -25.37
CA ASN A 417 -6.65 24.61 -25.85
C ASN A 417 -6.65 23.52 -24.76
N PHE A 418 -6.66 23.90 -23.48
CA PHE A 418 -6.64 22.93 -22.38
C PHE A 418 -7.93 22.12 -22.31
N ARG A 419 -7.80 20.82 -22.03
CA ARG A 419 -8.95 19.90 -21.83
C ARG A 419 -9.96 20.48 -20.83
N ARG A 420 -9.49 20.99 -19.70
CA ARG A 420 -10.34 21.57 -18.66
C ARG A 420 -11.16 22.77 -19.10
N VAL A 421 -10.61 23.61 -19.99
CA VAL A 421 -11.31 24.80 -20.50
C VAL A 421 -12.35 24.36 -21.52
N LYS A 422 -12.00 23.48 -22.46
CA LYS A 422 -12.96 22.90 -23.41
C LYS A 422 -14.12 22.19 -22.70
N TYR A 423 -13.83 21.42 -21.65
CA TYR A 423 -14.86 20.75 -20.85
C TYR A 423 -15.76 21.76 -20.13
N PHE A 424 -15.17 22.81 -19.54
CA PHE A 424 -15.92 23.90 -18.92
C PHE A 424 -16.83 24.63 -19.91
N ASP A 425 -16.33 24.96 -21.11
CA ASP A 425 -17.10 25.64 -22.16
C ASP A 425 -18.30 24.82 -22.62
N GLU A 426 -18.19 23.50 -22.66
CA GLU A 426 -19.34 22.62 -22.92
C GLU A 426 -20.29 22.51 -21.72
N LEU A 427 -19.75 22.30 -20.51
CA LEU A 427 -20.56 22.16 -19.28
C LEU A 427 -21.42 23.41 -19.00
N THR A 428 -20.88 24.60 -19.23
CA THR A 428 -21.57 25.88 -18.96
C THR A 428 -22.78 26.15 -19.86
N LYS A 429 -22.95 25.39 -20.94
CA LYS A 429 -24.17 25.41 -21.77
C LYS A 429 -25.35 24.74 -21.07
N HIS A 430 -25.08 23.86 -20.11
CA HIS A 430 -26.08 23.00 -19.48
C HIS A 430 -26.31 23.32 -17.99
N ILE A 431 -25.34 23.93 -17.31
CA ILE A 431 -25.47 24.35 -15.91
C ILE A 431 -24.73 25.67 -15.66
N LYS A 432 -25.29 26.53 -14.79
CA LYS A 432 -24.64 27.77 -14.40
C LYS A 432 -23.42 27.46 -13.53
N VAL A 433 -22.24 27.96 -13.95
CA VAL A 433 -21.01 27.88 -13.16
C VAL A 433 -20.55 29.28 -12.76
N GLU A 434 -20.39 29.51 -11.46
CA GLU A 434 -19.79 30.73 -10.93
C GLU A 434 -18.27 30.66 -11.09
N ALA A 435 -17.77 31.25 -12.18
CA ALA A 435 -16.36 31.24 -12.52
C ALA A 435 -15.64 32.52 -12.08
N TYR A 436 -14.44 32.35 -11.54
CA TYR A 436 -13.60 33.39 -10.96
C TYR A 436 -12.16 33.28 -11.49
N GLY A 437 -11.46 34.40 -11.45
CA GLY A 437 -10.07 34.53 -11.85
C GLY A 437 -9.85 35.59 -12.91
N ARG A 438 -8.59 35.72 -13.36
CA ARG A 438 -8.15 36.77 -14.29
C ARG A 438 -8.93 36.75 -15.60
N HIS A 439 -9.24 35.56 -16.13
CA HIS A 439 -9.98 35.42 -17.39
C HIS A 439 -11.39 36.02 -17.31
N PHE A 440 -12.06 35.90 -16.16
CA PHE A 440 -13.43 36.37 -15.94
C PHE A 440 -13.49 37.79 -15.37
N ASN A 441 -12.35 38.44 -15.17
CA ASN A 441 -12.25 39.73 -14.45
C ASN A 441 -12.95 39.71 -13.08
N ARG A 442 -12.95 38.55 -12.42
CA ARG A 442 -13.57 38.30 -11.10
C ARG A 442 -12.51 37.76 -10.15
N PHE A 443 -11.67 38.65 -9.63
CA PHE A 443 -10.60 38.27 -8.71
C PHE A 443 -11.18 37.85 -7.35
N VAL A 444 -10.51 36.88 -6.72
CA VAL A 444 -10.82 36.43 -5.36
C VAL A 444 -9.56 36.67 -4.55
N SER A 445 -9.69 37.40 -3.45
CA SER A 445 -8.58 37.65 -2.52
C SER A 445 -8.20 36.36 -1.78
N ASP A 446 -7.01 36.31 -1.18
CA ASP A 446 -6.61 35.17 -0.35
C ASP A 446 -7.54 34.99 0.86
N GLU A 447 -8.08 36.10 1.38
CA GLU A 447 -9.04 36.15 2.48
C GLU A 447 -10.39 35.55 2.07
N ASP A 448 -10.85 35.86 0.85
CA ASP A 448 -12.14 35.42 0.33
C ASP A 448 -12.09 34.03 -0.33
N TYR A 449 -10.90 33.49 -0.62
CA TYR A 449 -10.73 32.22 -1.34
C TYR A 449 -11.47 31.07 -0.65
N LYS A 450 -11.27 30.94 0.66
CA LYS A 450 -11.91 29.88 1.46
C LYS A 450 -13.42 30.09 1.57
N ALA A 451 -13.86 31.32 1.81
CA ALA A 451 -15.28 31.66 1.93
C ALA A 451 -16.02 31.41 0.60
N THR A 452 -15.41 31.81 -0.52
CA THR A 452 -15.94 31.60 -1.86
C THR A 452 -16.11 30.11 -2.13
N MET A 453 -15.07 29.30 -1.94
CA MET A 453 -15.17 27.85 -2.15
C MET A 453 -16.15 27.17 -1.19
N SER A 454 -16.15 27.57 0.08
CA SER A 454 -17.06 27.04 1.11
C SER A 454 -18.53 27.34 0.81
N SER A 455 -18.83 28.39 0.04
CA SER A 455 -20.20 28.76 -0.34
C SER A 455 -20.78 27.92 -1.49
N CYS A 456 -19.95 27.09 -2.14
CA CYS A 456 -20.32 26.28 -3.30
C CYS A 456 -20.69 24.85 -2.89
N LYS A 457 -21.74 24.27 -3.49
CA LYS A 457 -22.06 22.83 -3.35
C LYS A 457 -21.04 21.99 -4.09
N PHE A 458 -20.81 22.28 -5.37
CA PHE A 458 -19.86 21.60 -6.23
C PHE A 458 -18.72 22.54 -6.63
N TYR A 459 -17.49 22.05 -6.58
CA TYR A 459 -16.31 22.81 -6.99
C TYR A 459 -15.59 22.09 -8.12
N LEU A 460 -15.33 22.80 -9.23
CA LEU A 460 -14.59 22.24 -10.37
C LEU A 460 -13.10 22.13 -10.03
N SER A 461 -12.71 20.94 -9.57
CA SER A 461 -11.35 20.55 -9.18
C SER A 461 -10.55 20.08 -10.39
N PHE A 462 -10.43 20.94 -11.41
CA PHE A 462 -9.81 20.57 -12.68
C PHE A 462 -8.30 20.78 -12.68
N GLU A 463 -7.54 19.68 -12.74
CA GLU A 463 -6.09 19.73 -12.84
C GLU A 463 -5.60 20.38 -14.13
N ASN A 464 -4.38 20.94 -14.06
CA ASN A 464 -3.75 21.59 -15.22
C ASN A 464 -3.19 20.57 -16.24
N SER A 465 -3.09 19.31 -15.86
CA SER A 465 -2.54 18.20 -16.65
C SER A 465 -3.00 16.87 -16.07
N ILE A 466 -2.79 15.77 -16.80
CA ILE A 466 -3.26 14.44 -16.42
C ILE A 466 -2.08 13.49 -16.35
N TYR A 467 -1.64 13.21 -15.13
CA TYR A 467 -0.51 12.31 -14.85
C TYR A 467 -0.81 11.47 -13.62
N LYS A 468 -0.39 10.21 -13.62
CA LYS A 468 -0.55 9.31 -12.48
C LYS A 468 -0.14 10.00 -11.17
N ASP A 469 -1.00 9.87 -10.16
CA ASP A 469 -0.88 10.41 -8.81
C ASP A 469 -0.87 11.95 -8.71
N TYR A 470 -0.98 12.68 -9.83
CA TYR A 470 -1.05 14.14 -9.82
C TYR A 470 -2.45 14.61 -9.41
N ILE A 471 -2.66 14.64 -8.10
CA ILE A 471 -3.89 15.06 -7.43
C ILE A 471 -3.52 16.18 -6.46
N SER A 472 -3.94 17.39 -6.75
CA SER A 472 -3.40 18.60 -6.13
C SER A 472 -4.30 19.17 -5.04
N GLU A 473 -3.94 20.35 -4.51
CA GLU A 473 -4.79 21.16 -3.64
C GLU A 473 -6.20 21.39 -4.20
N LYS A 474 -6.39 21.27 -5.53
CA LYS A 474 -7.71 21.41 -6.17
C LYS A 474 -8.70 20.35 -5.69
N LEU A 475 -8.24 19.15 -5.33
CA LEU A 475 -9.09 18.14 -4.71
C LEU A 475 -9.24 18.40 -3.20
N PHE A 476 -8.12 18.60 -2.49
CA PHE A 476 -8.13 18.61 -1.03
C PHE A 476 -8.73 19.87 -0.41
N ASN A 477 -8.63 21.03 -1.07
CA ASN A 477 -9.24 22.28 -0.60
C ASN A 477 -10.79 22.18 -0.52
N PRO A 478 -11.52 21.80 -1.58
CA PRO A 478 -12.98 21.68 -1.49
C PRO A 478 -13.40 20.59 -0.52
N LEU A 479 -12.69 19.45 -0.49
CA LEU A 479 -12.93 18.42 0.52
C LEU A 479 -12.87 19.03 1.93
N THR A 480 -11.82 19.81 2.23
CA THR A 480 -11.60 20.48 3.53
C THR A 480 -12.68 21.51 3.84
N LEU A 481 -13.09 22.31 2.86
CA LEU A 481 -14.03 23.44 3.00
C LEU A 481 -15.50 23.04 2.81
N GLY A 482 -15.78 21.74 2.68
CA GLY A 482 -17.14 21.22 2.66
C GLY A 482 -17.85 21.38 1.33
N ALA A 483 -17.13 21.46 0.21
CA ALA A 483 -17.69 21.38 -1.14
C ALA A 483 -17.37 20.00 -1.76
N VAL A 484 -18.25 19.51 -2.63
CA VAL A 484 -18.04 18.26 -3.37
C VAL A 484 -17.14 18.52 -4.58
N PRO A 485 -15.95 17.90 -4.68
CA PRO A 485 -15.07 18.05 -5.82
C PRO A 485 -15.66 17.39 -7.09
N VAL A 486 -15.68 18.13 -8.20
CA VAL A 486 -15.91 17.61 -9.55
C VAL A 486 -14.59 17.62 -10.29
N VAL A 487 -14.02 16.45 -10.59
CA VAL A 487 -12.59 16.34 -10.93
C VAL A 487 -12.35 16.08 -12.41
N ILE A 488 -11.32 16.72 -12.94
CA ILE A 488 -10.60 16.34 -14.17
C ILE A 488 -9.16 16.12 -13.76
N GLY A 489 -8.64 14.92 -13.98
CA GLY A 489 -7.27 14.57 -13.66
C GLY A 489 -6.95 13.14 -14.06
N PRO A 490 -6.19 12.39 -13.25
CA PRO A 490 -5.91 10.97 -13.49
C PRO A 490 -7.19 10.13 -13.59
N PRO A 491 -7.12 8.88 -14.08
CA PRO A 491 -8.30 8.03 -14.13
C PRO A 491 -8.93 7.83 -12.73
N ARG A 492 -10.24 7.55 -12.69
CA ARG A 492 -11.03 7.46 -11.45
C ARG A 492 -10.44 6.51 -10.41
N ASP A 493 -9.98 5.34 -10.83
CA ASP A 493 -9.33 4.36 -9.95
C ASP A 493 -8.11 4.93 -9.23
N ASN A 494 -7.37 5.85 -9.87
CA ASN A 494 -6.25 6.53 -9.23
C ASN A 494 -6.69 7.52 -8.15
N TYR A 495 -7.86 8.15 -8.23
CA TYR A 495 -8.41 8.94 -7.12
C TYR A 495 -8.86 8.05 -5.94
N GLU A 496 -9.47 6.91 -6.25
CA GLU A 496 -9.99 5.96 -5.25
C GLU A 496 -8.88 5.30 -4.40
N GLU A 497 -7.62 5.41 -4.85
CA GLU A 497 -6.45 5.03 -4.04
C GLU A 497 -6.11 6.03 -2.92
N PHE A 498 -6.65 7.26 -2.96
CA PHE A 498 -6.35 8.33 -2.00
C PHE A 498 -7.58 8.75 -1.18
N ILE A 499 -8.78 8.69 -1.76
CA ILE A 499 -10.03 9.14 -1.15
C ILE A 499 -11.19 8.17 -1.44
N PRO A 500 -12.24 8.11 -0.60
CA PRO A 500 -13.41 7.29 -0.86
C PRO A 500 -14.09 7.62 -2.20
N ALA A 501 -14.56 6.57 -2.90
CA ALA A 501 -15.22 6.67 -4.20
C ALA A 501 -16.46 7.58 -4.21
N ASP A 502 -17.13 7.70 -3.07
CA ASP A 502 -18.32 8.51 -2.85
C ASP A 502 -18.02 9.92 -2.31
N SER A 503 -16.74 10.36 -2.31
CA SER A 503 -16.36 11.70 -1.83
C SER A 503 -16.13 12.73 -2.94
N PHE A 504 -16.21 12.33 -4.21
CA PHE A 504 -15.96 13.16 -5.38
C PHE A 504 -16.74 12.67 -6.60
N ILE A 505 -16.88 13.53 -7.61
CA ILE A 505 -17.55 13.24 -8.88
C ILE A 505 -16.49 13.29 -9.98
N HIS A 506 -16.28 12.19 -10.70
CA HIS A 506 -15.34 12.16 -11.83
C HIS A 506 -16.07 12.50 -13.12
N VAL A 507 -15.54 13.41 -13.94
CA VAL A 507 -16.24 13.80 -15.18
C VAL A 507 -16.42 12.65 -16.17
N ASP A 508 -15.48 11.69 -16.16
CA ASP A 508 -15.50 10.53 -17.07
C ASP A 508 -16.47 9.42 -16.62
N ASP A 509 -17.20 9.62 -15.50
CA ASP A 509 -18.34 8.76 -15.12
C ASP A 509 -19.57 9.02 -16.00
N PHE A 510 -19.56 10.11 -16.77
CA PHE A 510 -20.63 10.57 -17.62
C PHE A 510 -20.20 10.55 -19.08
N LYS A 511 -21.11 10.19 -19.99
CA LYS A 511 -20.80 10.16 -21.43
C LYS A 511 -20.65 11.57 -22.00
N THR A 512 -21.34 12.54 -21.41
CA THR A 512 -21.34 13.93 -21.88
C THR A 512 -21.36 14.93 -20.72
N PRO A 513 -20.88 16.18 -20.92
CA PRO A 513 -21.03 17.25 -19.94
C PRO A 513 -22.49 17.57 -19.60
N GLN A 514 -23.43 17.31 -20.51
CA GLN A 514 -24.86 17.46 -20.24
C GLN A 514 -25.35 16.46 -19.19
N GLU A 515 -24.97 15.18 -19.30
CA GLU A 515 -25.33 14.16 -18.31
C GLU A 515 -24.76 14.52 -16.92
N LEU A 516 -23.53 15.05 -16.86
CA LEU A 516 -22.97 15.57 -15.62
C LEU A 516 -23.80 16.75 -15.08
N ALA A 517 -24.17 17.72 -15.91
CA ALA A 517 -24.99 18.87 -15.50
C ALA A 517 -26.37 18.45 -14.95
N GLU A 518 -27.02 17.47 -15.58
CA GLU A 518 -28.28 16.88 -15.12
C GLU A 518 -28.09 16.20 -13.75
N TYR A 519 -26.99 15.46 -13.58
CA TYR A 519 -26.66 14.82 -12.29
C TYR A 519 -26.38 15.85 -11.19
N LEU A 520 -25.61 16.90 -11.46
CA LEU A 520 -25.36 17.97 -10.48
C LEU A 520 -26.65 18.71 -10.10
N THR A 521 -27.57 18.90 -11.04
CA THR A 521 -28.89 19.50 -10.79
C THR A 521 -29.77 18.59 -9.93
N LEU A 522 -29.77 17.28 -10.19
CA LEU A 522 -30.44 16.29 -9.35
C LEU A 522 -29.95 16.35 -7.91
N LEU A 523 -28.63 16.40 -7.71
CA LEU A 523 -28.04 16.50 -6.37
C LEU A 523 -28.34 17.86 -5.70
N ASP A 524 -28.37 18.95 -6.46
CA ASP A 524 -28.73 20.27 -5.94
C ASP A 524 -30.17 20.30 -5.38
N GLN A 525 -31.09 19.61 -6.05
CA GLN A 525 -32.50 19.50 -5.67
C GLN A 525 -32.79 18.43 -4.61
N ASN A 526 -31.86 17.49 -4.40
CA ASN A 526 -32.04 16.38 -3.47
C ASN A 526 -30.97 16.41 -2.36
N GLN A 527 -31.35 17.00 -1.22
CA GLN A 527 -30.47 17.17 -0.06
C GLN A 527 -29.89 15.84 0.43
N THR A 528 -30.69 14.76 0.47
CA THR A 528 -30.22 13.45 0.94
C THR A 528 -29.13 12.87 0.04
N LEU A 529 -29.26 12.97 -1.28
CA LEU A 529 -28.23 12.49 -2.21
C LEU A 529 -26.96 13.36 -2.13
N TYR A 530 -27.12 14.67 -2.00
CA TYR A 530 -25.99 15.58 -1.82
C TYR A 530 -25.21 15.29 -0.52
N GLU A 531 -25.90 15.07 0.59
CA GLU A 531 -25.29 14.77 1.89
C GLU A 531 -24.52 13.46 1.91
N GLN A 532 -24.85 12.49 1.04
CA GLN A 532 -24.11 11.24 0.94
C GLN A 532 -22.64 11.46 0.56
N TYR A 533 -22.32 12.51 -0.20
CA TYR A 533 -20.94 12.87 -0.55
C TYR A 533 -20.07 13.30 0.63
N PHE A 534 -20.67 13.47 1.82
CA PHE A 534 -19.99 13.81 3.06
C PHE A 534 -19.95 12.66 4.06
N ASN A 535 -20.43 11.45 3.72
CA ASN A 535 -20.41 10.30 4.63
C ASN A 535 -19.01 9.97 5.16
N TRP A 536 -17.99 10.14 4.32
CA TRP A 536 -16.59 9.93 4.69
C TRP A 536 -16.13 10.84 5.86
N ARG A 537 -16.79 11.98 6.09
CA ARG A 537 -16.48 12.91 7.20
C ARG A 537 -16.78 12.33 8.59
N LYS A 538 -17.53 11.23 8.66
CA LYS A 538 -17.76 10.49 9.91
C LYS A 538 -16.50 9.80 10.43
N GLU A 539 -15.55 9.54 9.54
CA GLU A 539 -14.32 8.79 9.86
C GLU A 539 -13.05 9.58 9.56
N PHE A 540 -13.09 10.51 8.61
CA PHE A 540 -11.89 11.18 8.12
C PHE A 540 -12.03 12.69 8.00
N ILE A 541 -10.90 13.38 8.03
CA ILE A 541 -10.77 14.76 7.55
C ILE A 541 -9.72 14.82 6.44
N ALA A 542 -9.89 15.80 5.55
CA ALA A 542 -8.87 16.13 4.56
C ALA A 542 -7.91 17.19 5.12
N GLU A 543 -6.63 17.02 4.85
CA GLU A 543 -5.57 17.96 5.19
C GLU A 543 -4.64 18.20 4.00
N SER A 544 -4.17 19.44 3.86
CA SER A 544 -3.16 19.80 2.89
C SER A 544 -1.76 19.55 3.44
N SER A 545 -0.84 19.18 2.56
CA SER A 545 0.58 19.05 2.89
C SER A 545 1.28 20.41 2.91
N TYR A 546 2.35 20.50 3.68
CA TYR A 546 3.16 21.72 3.78
C TYR A 546 4.25 21.69 2.71
N PHE A 547 3.97 22.31 1.56
CA PHE A 547 4.90 22.36 0.44
C PHE A 547 6.29 22.89 0.86
N GLY A 548 7.34 22.25 0.36
CA GLY A 548 8.73 22.53 0.74
C GLY A 548 9.10 22.02 2.13
N LEU A 549 8.42 22.50 3.18
CA LEU A 549 8.73 22.16 4.57
C LEU A 549 8.58 20.65 4.85
N GLU A 550 7.46 20.04 4.47
CA GLU A 550 7.24 18.59 4.70
C GLU A 550 8.29 17.75 3.94
N HIS A 551 8.71 18.20 2.76
CA HIS A 551 9.75 17.54 1.98
C HIS A 551 11.09 17.59 2.72
N ALA A 552 11.52 18.78 3.16
CA ALA A 552 12.77 18.95 3.89
C ALA A 552 12.81 18.16 5.20
N CYS A 553 11.71 18.14 5.96
CA CYS A 553 11.61 17.36 7.19
C CYS A 553 11.68 15.85 6.91
N ARG A 554 10.96 15.35 5.90
CA ARG A 554 11.01 13.93 5.53
C ARG A 554 12.35 13.52 4.92
N ILE A 555 13.02 14.41 4.20
CA ILE A 555 14.40 14.20 3.72
C ILE A 555 15.37 14.06 4.89
N CYS A 556 15.29 14.95 5.88
CA CYS A 556 16.07 14.84 7.12
C CYS A 556 15.84 13.48 7.80
N GLN A 557 14.58 13.06 7.96
CA GLN A 557 14.24 11.77 8.53
C GLN A 557 14.78 10.60 7.70
N TYR A 558 14.62 10.65 6.38
CA TYR A 558 15.07 9.59 5.47
C TYR A 558 16.59 9.41 5.54
N ILE A 559 17.35 10.51 5.50
CA ILE A 559 18.82 10.48 5.57
C ILE A 559 19.29 9.88 6.89
N ARG A 560 18.60 10.17 8.01
CA ARG A 560 18.91 9.55 9.31
C ARG A 560 18.73 8.03 9.28
N SER A 561 17.61 7.57 8.71
CA SER A 561 17.22 6.17 8.77
C SER A 561 17.89 5.30 7.69
N TYR A 562 18.38 5.90 6.60
CA TYR A 562 18.89 5.15 5.45
C TYR A 562 20.31 5.59 5.05
N THR A 563 21.28 4.73 5.33
CA THR A 563 22.70 4.96 5.03
C THR A 563 23.15 4.38 3.69
N GLY A 564 22.29 3.64 2.98
CA GLY A 564 22.61 3.04 1.67
C GLY A 564 22.91 4.10 0.62
N TYR A 565 23.94 3.87 -0.20
CA TYR A 565 24.28 4.74 -1.33
C TYR A 565 23.74 4.15 -2.64
N ARG A 566 23.05 4.97 -3.42
CA ARG A 566 22.60 4.63 -4.77
C ARG A 566 22.49 5.89 -5.63
N VAL A 567 22.44 5.72 -6.93
CA VAL A 567 22.11 6.80 -7.88
C VAL A 567 20.75 6.51 -8.48
N PHE A 568 19.85 7.49 -8.47
CA PHE A 568 18.59 7.40 -9.17
C PHE A 568 18.86 7.51 -10.66
N LYS A 569 18.65 6.41 -11.39
CA LYS A 569 18.84 6.32 -12.83
C LYS A 569 17.54 6.55 -13.56
N ASN A 570 17.63 7.11 -14.76
CA ASN A 570 16.51 7.38 -15.67
C ASN A 570 15.48 8.35 -15.07
N LEU A 571 15.94 9.45 -14.46
CA LEU A 571 15.05 10.48 -13.90
C LEU A 571 14.09 11.01 -14.96
N ASN A 572 14.61 11.34 -16.15
CA ASN A 572 13.79 11.90 -17.20
C ASN A 572 12.75 10.90 -17.71
N GLN A 573 13.12 9.63 -17.84
CA GLN A 573 12.20 8.58 -18.26
C GLN A 573 11.14 8.31 -17.18
N TRP A 574 11.55 8.20 -15.91
CA TRP A 574 10.62 7.93 -14.82
C TRP A 574 9.58 9.04 -14.69
N TYR A 575 10.02 10.30 -14.73
CA TYR A 575 9.16 11.45 -14.46
C TYR A 575 8.39 11.94 -15.70
N PHE A 576 9.05 12.09 -16.86
CA PHE A 576 8.42 12.64 -18.08
C PHE A 576 7.79 11.59 -19.00
N GLY A 577 8.06 10.30 -18.81
CA GLY A 577 7.74 9.25 -19.79
C GLY A 577 8.97 8.91 -20.61
#